data_AF-V9Z6Y0-F1
#
_entry.id   AF-V9Z6Y0-F1
#
_cell.length_a   1.000
_cell.length_b   1.000
_cell.length_c   1.000
_cell.angle_alpha   90.00
_cell.angle_beta   90.00
_cell.angle_gamma   90.00
#
_symmetry.space_group_name_H-M   'P 1'
#
loop_
_entity.id
_entity.type
_entity.pdbx_description
1 polymer ?
#
loop_
_entity_poly.entity_id
_entity_poly.type
_entity_poly.pdbx_seq_one_letter_code
_entity_poly.pdbx_strand_id
1 'polypeptide(L)'
;EPISADNPRYRGLAFPETVIKHTGASAGALTNAGNIHGNLSPVSAADLRKWGYKGNAVTNCAEYASNIVPGSDQRTKYRYPFVYDGKEEMCYILYSPMQYNQGTRYCDEDGSAKEGPSSLLCMKPYKSEADAHLYYGSARIDPKWDQNCPMKPIKDAIFGTWVSGACVALESAFEEYVNSAEECAAILFENSAADVDIDIDSERYNEISELYNGLKNLQLQQIAFSLFAPMAKSAASATLSKGVGMNW
;
A
#
# COMPACT_ATOMS: atom_id res chain seq x y z
N GLU A 1 -12.00 -19.03 -6.28
CA GLU A 1 -10.99 -20.02 -6.76
C GLU A 1 -9.94 -20.21 -5.68
N PRO A 2 -9.31 -21.39 -5.54
CA PRO A 2 -8.19 -21.57 -4.63
C PRO A 2 -6.97 -20.75 -5.09
N ILE A 3 -6.25 -20.16 -4.14
CA ILE A 3 -5.01 -19.41 -4.35
C ILE A 3 -3.98 -20.34 -5.00
N SER A 4 -3.50 -20.02 -6.21
CA SER A 4 -2.57 -20.84 -6.99
C SER A 4 -1.29 -20.07 -7.32
N ALA A 5 -0.12 -20.63 -7.01
CA ALA A 5 1.17 -20.02 -7.33
C ALA A 5 1.42 -19.86 -8.85
N ASP A 6 0.72 -20.65 -9.67
CA ASP A 6 0.87 -20.66 -11.12
C ASP A 6 0.14 -19.50 -11.80
N ASN A 7 -0.96 -19.01 -11.20
CA ASN A 7 -1.70 -17.86 -11.72
C ASN A 7 -1.08 -16.56 -11.17
N PRO A 8 -0.60 -15.66 -12.04
CA PRO A 8 -0.02 -14.38 -11.63
C PRO A 8 -0.91 -13.60 -10.67
N ARG A 9 -2.24 -13.64 -10.81
CA ARG A 9 -3.20 -12.94 -9.93
C ARG A 9 -3.09 -13.31 -8.45
N TYR A 10 -2.53 -14.46 -8.13
CA TYR A 10 -2.32 -14.91 -6.74
C TYR A 10 -0.86 -14.72 -6.27
N ARG A 11 0.00 -14.10 -7.09
CA ARG A 11 1.36 -13.71 -6.67
C ARG A 11 1.26 -12.42 -5.87
N GLY A 12 1.48 -12.51 -4.56
CA GLY A 12 1.45 -11.37 -3.65
C GLY A 12 2.74 -10.53 -3.66
N LEU A 13 2.69 -9.43 -2.91
CA LEU A 13 3.82 -8.50 -2.72
C LEU A 13 4.75 -8.91 -1.56
N ALA A 14 4.35 -9.92 -0.78
CA ALA A 14 5.11 -10.39 0.37
C ALA A 14 6.41 -11.06 -0.05
N PHE A 15 7.38 -11.08 0.86
CA PHE A 15 8.57 -11.93 0.69
C PHE A 15 8.15 -13.39 0.48
N PRO A 16 8.79 -14.10 -0.46
CA PRO A 16 8.64 -15.54 -0.54
C PRO A 16 9.18 -16.19 0.74
N GLU A 17 8.69 -17.38 1.07
CA GLU A 17 9.17 -18.15 2.22
C GLU A 17 10.69 -18.35 2.10
N THR A 18 11.43 -17.54 2.83
CA THR A 18 12.89 -17.47 2.79
C THR A 18 13.40 -17.77 4.19
N VAL A 19 14.10 -18.89 4.32
CA VAL A 19 14.68 -19.31 5.60
C VAL A 19 15.86 -18.39 5.91
N ILE A 20 15.80 -17.69 7.05
CA ILE A 20 16.92 -16.87 7.49
C ILE A 20 18.04 -17.80 7.99
N LYS A 21 19.22 -17.72 7.38
CA LYS A 21 20.47 -18.18 8.01
C LYS A 21 21.10 -16.99 8.72
N HIS A 22 20.85 -16.85 10.02
CA HIS A 22 21.53 -15.82 10.81
C HIS A 22 23.04 -16.13 10.90
N THR A 23 23.88 -15.32 10.26
CA THR A 23 25.31 -15.22 10.59
C THR A 23 25.44 -14.08 11.61
N GLY A 24 25.85 -14.41 12.83
CA GLY A 24 25.73 -13.56 14.03
C GLY A 24 26.60 -12.31 14.08
N ALA A 25 26.38 -11.32 13.20
CA ALA A 25 27.18 -10.08 13.18
C ALA A 25 26.38 -8.77 13.40
N SER A 26 25.07 -8.81 13.62
CA SER A 26 24.24 -7.61 13.84
C SER A 26 23.27 -7.76 15.03
N ALA A 27 23.76 -8.37 16.11
CA ALA A 27 23.04 -8.49 17.38
C ALA A 27 23.27 -7.27 18.28
N GLY A 28 22.66 -6.14 17.94
CA GLY A 28 22.51 -5.01 18.88
C GLY A 28 21.39 -5.20 19.90
N ALA A 29 20.48 -6.17 19.67
CA ALA A 29 19.37 -6.50 20.57
C ALA A 29 19.14 -8.01 20.74
N LEU A 30 19.89 -8.87 20.04
CA LEU A 30 19.74 -10.33 20.05
C LEU A 30 20.84 -10.99 20.88
N THR A 31 21.06 -10.55 22.13
CA THR A 31 22.15 -11.08 22.96
C THR A 31 21.84 -12.44 23.60
N ASN A 32 20.76 -13.14 23.22
CA ASN A 32 20.43 -14.47 23.75
C ASN A 32 19.64 -15.38 22.79
N ALA A 33 19.55 -15.06 21.50
CA ALA A 33 18.83 -15.90 20.54
C ALA A 33 19.79 -16.95 19.94
N GLY A 34 19.81 -18.14 20.52
CA GLY A 34 20.34 -19.33 19.84
C GLY A 34 19.66 -19.52 18.49
N ASN A 35 20.37 -20.10 17.51
CA ASN A 35 19.93 -20.39 16.13
C ASN A 35 18.41 -20.32 15.90
N ILE A 36 17.88 -19.15 15.56
CA ILE A 36 16.49 -18.99 15.15
C ILE A 36 16.40 -19.52 13.72
N HIS A 37 15.89 -20.75 13.58
CA HIS A 37 15.42 -21.28 12.31
C HIS A 37 13.99 -20.74 12.11
N GLY A 38 13.81 -19.76 11.24
CA GLY A 38 12.50 -19.18 10.94
C GLY A 38 12.45 -18.59 9.52
N ASN A 39 11.23 -18.53 8.97
CA ASN A 39 10.98 -17.79 7.74
C ASN A 39 11.12 -16.28 8.01
N LEU A 40 11.64 -15.54 7.04
CA LEU A 40 11.70 -14.07 7.07
C LEU A 40 10.31 -13.43 7.03
N SER A 41 9.39 -14.08 6.32
CA SER A 41 8.00 -13.69 6.21
C SER A 41 7.20 -14.89 5.69
N PRO A 42 5.95 -15.08 6.14
CA PRO A 42 5.35 -14.38 7.28
C PRO A 42 5.90 -14.88 8.63
N VAL A 43 5.75 -14.07 9.68
CA VAL A 43 6.18 -14.38 11.06
C VAL A 43 5.02 -14.16 12.03
N SER A 44 4.78 -15.09 12.95
CA SER A 44 3.71 -14.95 13.94
C SER A 44 4.03 -13.88 15.00
N ALA A 45 3.00 -13.21 15.52
CA ALA A 45 3.15 -12.28 16.65
C ALA A 45 3.75 -12.96 17.88
N ALA A 46 3.45 -14.24 18.08
CA ALA A 46 4.01 -15.06 19.16
C ALA A 46 5.53 -15.24 19.02
N ASP A 47 6.02 -15.48 17.80
CA ASP A 47 7.46 -15.65 17.56
C ASP A 47 8.21 -14.34 17.72
N LEU A 48 7.65 -13.22 17.24
CA LEU A 48 8.21 -11.89 17.52
C LEU A 48 8.34 -11.65 19.04
N ARG A 49 7.34 -12.02 19.84
CA ARG A 49 7.45 -11.91 21.31
C ARG A 49 8.55 -12.80 21.88
N LYS A 50 8.69 -14.04 21.40
CA LYS A 50 9.77 -14.96 21.82
C LYS A 50 11.15 -14.40 21.48
N TRP A 51 11.27 -13.66 20.37
CA TRP A 51 12.51 -12.99 19.96
C TRP A 51 12.81 -11.71 20.74
N GLY A 52 11.93 -11.29 21.65
CA GLY A 52 12.16 -10.19 22.58
C GLY A 52 11.52 -8.86 22.19
N TYR A 53 10.68 -8.82 21.15
CA TYR A 53 9.90 -7.62 20.81
C TYR A 53 8.82 -7.36 21.88
N LYS A 54 8.72 -6.10 22.34
CA LYS A 54 7.95 -5.73 23.55
C LYS A 54 6.75 -4.81 23.29
N GLY A 55 6.60 -4.30 22.07
CA GLY A 55 5.47 -3.45 21.68
C GLY A 55 4.18 -4.24 21.46
N ASN A 56 3.14 -3.54 21.01
CA ASN A 56 1.93 -4.18 20.49
C ASN A 56 2.24 -4.90 19.17
N ALA A 57 1.35 -5.79 18.70
CA ALA A 57 1.66 -6.68 17.58
C ALA A 57 2.02 -5.93 16.29
N VAL A 58 1.31 -4.83 15.98
CA VAL A 58 1.60 -3.97 14.83
C VAL A 58 2.96 -3.27 14.99
N THR A 59 3.27 -2.75 16.18
CA THR A 59 4.57 -2.12 16.48
C THR A 59 5.72 -3.12 16.36
N ASN A 60 5.53 -4.35 16.85
CA ASN A 60 6.53 -5.40 16.73
C ASN A 60 6.75 -5.78 15.26
N CYS A 61 5.68 -5.86 14.46
CA CYS A 61 5.78 -6.13 13.03
C CYS A 61 6.53 -5.01 12.30
N ALA A 62 6.23 -3.74 12.62
CA ALA A 62 6.93 -2.59 12.06
C ALA A 62 8.41 -2.55 12.45
N GLU A 63 8.73 -2.79 13.73
CA GLU A 63 10.10 -2.85 14.23
C GLU A 63 10.87 -4.00 13.55
N TYR A 64 10.25 -5.18 13.43
CA TYR A 64 10.82 -6.31 12.71
C TYR A 64 11.11 -5.97 11.24
N ALA A 65 10.15 -5.37 10.52
CA ALA A 65 10.33 -4.89 9.16
C ALA A 65 11.47 -3.87 9.04
N SER A 66 11.62 -3.01 10.05
CA SER A 66 12.69 -1.99 10.13
C SER A 66 14.08 -2.58 10.40
N ASN A 67 14.16 -3.81 10.89
CA ASN A 67 15.43 -4.50 11.13
C ASN A 67 15.92 -5.27 9.89
N ILE A 68 15.07 -5.44 8.89
CA ILE A 68 15.42 -6.10 7.62
C ILE A 68 16.05 -5.07 6.69
N VAL A 69 17.32 -5.29 6.35
CA VAL A 69 18.12 -4.42 5.48
C VAL A 69 18.26 -5.07 4.10
N PRO A 70 17.92 -4.36 3.00
CA PRO A 70 18.05 -4.91 1.65
C PRO A 70 19.52 -5.01 1.22
N GLY A 71 19.89 -6.16 0.64
CA GLY A 71 21.19 -6.35 -0.01
C GLY A 71 22.39 -6.28 0.94
N SER A 72 23.57 -6.00 0.39
CA SER A 72 24.84 -5.95 1.13
C SER A 72 25.18 -4.57 1.70
N ASP A 73 24.45 -3.51 1.32
CA ASP A 73 24.70 -2.15 1.82
C ASP A 73 24.03 -1.93 3.17
N GLN A 74 24.79 -2.17 4.24
CA GLN A 74 24.33 -1.94 5.61
C GLN A 74 24.02 -0.47 5.94
N ARG A 75 24.45 0.49 5.10
CA ARG A 75 24.23 1.94 5.33
C ARG A 75 22.94 2.44 4.70
N THR A 76 22.22 1.61 3.97
CA THR A 76 20.94 2.01 3.37
C THR A 76 19.95 2.44 4.45
N LYS A 77 19.21 3.52 4.17
CA LYS A 77 18.08 3.98 4.98
C LYS A 77 16.76 3.35 4.58
N TYR A 78 16.75 2.56 3.50
CA TYR A 78 15.56 1.86 3.03
C TYR A 78 15.13 0.81 4.05
N ARG A 79 13.82 0.73 4.30
CA ARG A 79 13.19 -0.27 5.16
C ARG A 79 11.91 -0.75 4.51
N TYR A 80 11.66 -2.05 4.61
CA TYR A 80 10.49 -2.67 3.99
C TYR A 80 9.20 -2.25 4.69
N PRO A 81 8.10 -2.01 3.95
CA PRO A 81 6.78 -1.89 4.55
C PRO A 81 6.28 -3.27 5.01
N PHE A 82 5.20 -3.26 5.79
CA PHE A 82 4.61 -4.48 6.34
C PHE A 82 3.09 -4.46 6.24
N VAL A 83 2.52 -5.65 6.33
CA VAL A 83 1.10 -5.87 6.60
C VAL A 83 1.00 -6.77 7.83
N TYR A 84 0.27 -6.34 8.85
CA TYR A 84 -0.07 -7.20 9.98
C TYR A 84 -1.52 -7.68 9.83
N ASP A 85 -1.72 -8.99 9.88
CA ASP A 85 -3.02 -9.63 9.94
C ASP A 85 -3.41 -9.81 11.41
N GLY A 86 -4.40 -9.03 11.87
CA GLY A 86 -4.89 -9.10 13.25
C GLY A 86 -5.79 -10.29 13.55
N LYS A 87 -6.28 -11.00 12.53
CA LYS A 87 -7.12 -12.18 12.67
C LYS A 87 -6.27 -13.44 12.84
N GLU A 88 -5.27 -13.61 11.98
CA GLU A 88 -4.35 -14.75 12.01
C GLU A 88 -3.10 -14.49 12.89
N GLU A 89 -2.95 -13.25 13.37
CA GLU A 89 -1.80 -12.78 14.16
C GLU A 89 -0.46 -12.93 13.45
N MET A 90 -0.45 -12.66 12.14
CA MET A 90 0.71 -12.85 11.25
C MET A 90 1.25 -11.52 10.74
N CYS A 91 2.58 -11.37 10.78
CA CYS A 91 3.32 -10.25 10.22
C CYS A 91 3.89 -10.63 8.85
N TYR A 92 3.51 -9.89 7.82
CA TYR A 92 3.98 -10.04 6.45
C TYR A 92 4.90 -8.88 6.10
N ILE A 93 6.11 -9.21 5.65
CA ILE A 93 7.05 -8.22 5.13
C ILE A 93 6.85 -8.12 3.63
N LEU A 94 6.63 -6.91 3.13
CA LEU A 94 6.41 -6.68 1.71
C LEU A 94 7.76 -6.53 1.01
N TYR A 95 8.06 -7.42 0.07
CA TYR A 95 9.26 -7.33 -0.75
C TYR A 95 9.20 -6.15 -1.72
N SER A 96 8.04 -5.96 -2.34
CA SER A 96 7.78 -4.81 -3.19
C SER A 96 7.04 -3.71 -2.41
N PRO A 97 7.55 -2.47 -2.39
CA PRO A 97 6.84 -1.34 -1.79
C PRO A 97 5.79 -0.72 -2.74
N MET A 98 5.62 -1.28 -3.95
CA MET A 98 4.66 -0.77 -4.93
C MET A 98 3.23 -0.95 -4.41
N GLN A 99 2.46 0.14 -4.43
CA GLN A 99 1.06 0.17 -3.98
C GLN A 99 0.08 0.38 -5.13
N TYR A 100 0.54 1.00 -6.21
CA TYR A 100 -0.29 1.39 -7.34
C TYR A 100 0.46 1.09 -8.66
N ASN A 101 -0.23 0.45 -9.60
CA ASN A 101 0.21 0.18 -10.96
C ASN A 101 -1.04 0.06 -11.84
N GLN A 102 -1.28 1.03 -12.71
CA GLN A 102 -2.45 1.09 -13.59
C GLN A 102 -2.05 1.51 -15.01
N GLY A 103 -2.95 1.26 -15.96
CA GLY A 103 -2.82 1.63 -17.36
C GLY A 103 -2.40 0.45 -18.25
N THR A 104 -3.13 0.25 -19.35
CA THR A 104 -3.00 -0.90 -20.28
C THR A 104 -1.62 -1.03 -20.92
N ARG A 105 -0.83 0.05 -20.94
CA ARG A 105 0.57 0.02 -21.39
C ARG A 105 1.53 -0.59 -20.37
N TYR A 106 1.22 -0.48 -19.08
CA TYR A 106 2.10 -0.82 -17.96
C TYR A 106 1.62 -2.03 -17.18
N CYS A 107 0.38 -2.46 -17.34
CA CYS A 107 -0.14 -3.64 -16.67
C CYS A 107 -1.32 -4.26 -17.40
N ASP A 108 -1.52 -5.56 -17.18
CA ASP A 108 -2.71 -6.31 -17.58
C ASP A 108 -3.42 -6.85 -16.33
N GLU A 109 -4.76 -6.86 -16.34
CA GLU A 109 -5.54 -7.40 -15.22
C GLU A 109 -5.35 -8.91 -15.02
N ASP A 110 -5.03 -9.65 -16.07
CA ASP A 110 -4.81 -11.09 -16.06
C ASP A 110 -3.33 -11.48 -16.19
N GLY A 111 -2.43 -10.50 -16.31
CA GLY A 111 -0.99 -10.69 -16.49
C GLY A 111 -0.62 -11.43 -17.79
N SER A 112 -1.52 -11.43 -18.80
CA SER A 112 -1.37 -12.25 -20.00
C SER A 112 -0.49 -11.66 -21.10
N ALA A 113 0.01 -10.43 -20.95
CA ALA A 113 0.77 -9.68 -21.97
C ALA A 113 0.02 -9.55 -23.32
N LYS A 114 -1.31 -9.68 -23.32
CA LYS A 114 -2.14 -9.67 -24.54
C LYS A 114 -2.52 -8.27 -24.98
N GLU A 115 -2.65 -7.33 -24.04
CA GLU A 115 -3.07 -5.95 -24.33
C GLU A 115 -1.91 -4.93 -24.31
N GLY A 116 -0.67 -5.38 -24.12
CA GLY A 116 0.52 -4.52 -24.17
C GLY A 116 1.86 -5.25 -23.98
N PRO A 117 3.01 -4.54 -24.01
CA PRO A 117 4.33 -5.11 -23.76
C PRO A 117 4.62 -5.39 -22.27
N SER A 118 3.67 -5.14 -21.36
CA SER A 118 3.90 -5.27 -19.93
C SER A 118 3.52 -6.64 -19.40
N SER A 119 4.36 -7.17 -18.51
CA SER A 119 4.14 -8.42 -17.77
C SER A 119 3.70 -8.20 -16.32
N LEU A 120 3.44 -6.95 -15.92
CA LEU A 120 3.07 -6.58 -14.56
C LEU A 120 1.55 -6.61 -14.38
N LEU A 121 1.10 -6.96 -13.17
CA LEU A 121 -0.32 -6.94 -12.82
C LEU A 121 -0.78 -5.54 -12.45
N CYS A 122 -2.00 -5.20 -12.86
CA CYS A 122 -2.64 -3.98 -12.39
C CYS A 122 -2.99 -4.12 -10.92
N MET A 123 -2.68 -3.10 -10.13
CA MET A 123 -3.00 -3.05 -8.71
C MET A 123 -3.28 -1.62 -8.27
N LYS A 124 -4.22 -1.47 -7.34
CA LYS A 124 -4.47 -0.21 -6.63
C LYS A 124 -4.79 -0.54 -5.18
N PRO A 125 -4.49 0.35 -4.23
CA PRO A 125 -4.91 0.15 -2.85
C PRO A 125 -6.43 0.32 -2.76
N TYR A 126 -7.08 -0.47 -1.91
CA TYR A 126 -8.50 -0.33 -1.60
C TYR A 126 -8.76 -0.74 -0.15
N LYS A 127 -9.92 -0.37 0.38
CA LYS A 127 -10.43 -0.89 1.66
C LYS A 127 -11.67 -1.74 1.42
N SER A 128 -11.78 -2.82 2.19
CA SER A 128 -12.97 -3.67 2.22
C SER A 128 -13.28 -4.10 3.64
N GLU A 129 -14.54 -4.48 3.89
CA GLU A 129 -14.94 -5.07 5.17
C GLU A 129 -14.21 -6.39 5.43
N ALA A 130 -14.03 -7.21 4.39
CA ALA A 130 -13.35 -8.49 4.50
C ALA A 130 -11.89 -8.33 4.96
N ASP A 131 -11.22 -7.27 4.51
CA ASP A 131 -9.81 -6.99 4.79
C ASP A 131 -9.61 -6.04 5.99
N ALA A 132 -10.67 -5.68 6.72
CA ALA A 132 -10.62 -4.72 7.83
C ALA A 132 -9.72 -5.15 9.01
N HIS A 133 -9.29 -6.42 9.03
CA HIS A 133 -8.35 -6.98 10.00
C HIS A 133 -6.88 -6.80 9.59
N LEU A 134 -6.60 -6.29 8.39
CA LEU A 134 -5.26 -6.04 7.87
C LEU A 134 -4.78 -4.61 8.18
N TYR A 135 -3.55 -4.49 8.67
CA TYR A 135 -2.91 -3.23 8.99
C TYR A 135 -1.70 -3.04 8.09
N TYR A 136 -1.83 -2.17 7.08
CA TYR A 136 -0.70 -1.75 6.25
C TYR A 136 0.09 -0.63 6.94
N GLY A 137 1.42 -0.69 6.91
CA GLY A 137 2.26 0.35 7.48
C GLY A 137 3.65 0.42 6.87
N SER A 138 4.25 1.61 6.97
CA SER A 138 5.70 1.76 6.75
C SER A 138 6.47 1.22 7.96
N ALA A 139 7.76 0.95 7.82
CA ALA A 139 8.63 0.61 8.95
C ALA A 139 8.82 1.73 10.00
N ARG A 140 8.15 2.89 9.85
CA ARG A 140 8.32 4.08 10.70
C ARG A 140 7.04 4.53 11.39
N ILE A 141 6.16 3.59 11.74
CA ILE A 141 4.98 3.94 12.55
C ILE A 141 5.39 4.45 13.93
N ASP A 142 4.53 5.28 14.54
CA ASP A 142 4.67 5.65 15.94
C ASP A 142 4.50 4.41 16.83
N PRO A 143 5.42 4.10 17.77
CA PRO A 143 5.25 3.00 18.71
C PRO A 143 3.98 3.10 19.59
N LYS A 144 3.38 4.29 19.68
CA LYS A 144 2.11 4.59 20.35
C LYS A 144 1.00 4.96 19.36
N TRP A 145 1.04 4.42 18.15
CA TRP A 145 0.03 4.65 17.11
C TRP A 145 -1.40 4.40 17.60
N ASP A 146 -1.59 3.46 18.53
CA ASP A 146 -2.89 3.12 19.12
C ASP A 146 -3.51 4.25 19.92
N GLN A 147 -2.71 5.24 20.32
CA GLN A 147 -3.14 6.45 21.03
C GLN A 147 -3.03 7.70 20.16
N ASN A 148 -2.02 7.77 19.30
CA ASN A 148 -1.69 8.97 18.52
C ASN A 148 -2.33 8.99 17.12
N CYS A 149 -2.83 7.86 16.61
CA CYS A 149 -3.41 7.74 15.28
C CYS A 149 -4.91 7.37 15.32
N PRO A 150 -5.70 7.78 14.30
CA PRO A 150 -7.13 7.51 14.24
C PRO A 150 -7.43 6.07 13.83
N MET A 151 -7.69 5.19 14.80
CA MET A 151 -7.84 3.74 14.56
C MET A 151 -9.28 3.25 14.50
N LYS A 152 -10.23 4.01 15.04
CA LYS A 152 -11.64 3.63 15.10
C LYS A 152 -12.52 4.82 14.76
N PRO A 153 -13.68 4.59 14.12
CA PRO A 153 -14.66 5.64 13.93
C PRO A 153 -15.21 6.12 15.28
N ILE A 154 -15.62 7.39 15.33
CA ILE A 154 -16.26 7.99 16.50
C ILE A 154 -17.77 7.95 16.26
N LYS A 155 -18.49 7.17 17.08
CA LYS A 155 -19.96 7.11 17.00
C LYS A 155 -20.59 8.41 17.50
N ASP A 156 -21.75 8.75 16.94
CA ASP A 156 -22.59 9.89 17.35
C ASP A 156 -21.87 11.25 17.34
N ALA A 157 -20.89 11.41 16.43
CA ALA A 157 -20.10 12.63 16.29
C ALA A 157 -19.86 12.98 14.81
N ILE A 158 -19.70 14.27 14.54
CA ILE A 158 -19.24 14.79 13.24
C ILE A 158 -18.04 15.70 13.47
N PHE A 159 -17.09 15.67 12.54
CA PHE A 159 -15.96 16.60 12.59
C PHE A 159 -16.43 18.03 12.40
N GLY A 160 -15.79 18.95 13.13
CA GLY A 160 -16.16 20.36 13.14
C GLY A 160 -14.99 21.26 13.49
N THR A 161 -15.15 22.54 13.18
CA THR A 161 -14.23 23.60 13.56
C THR A 161 -14.70 24.26 14.85
N TRP A 162 -13.77 24.53 15.75
CA TRP A 162 -14.07 25.27 16.98
C TRP A 162 -14.16 26.78 16.69
N VAL A 163 -15.36 27.34 16.79
CA VAL A 163 -15.64 28.75 16.55
C VAL A 163 -16.45 29.32 17.70
N SER A 164 -15.96 30.40 18.32
CA SER A 164 -16.69 31.18 19.33
C SER A 164 -17.30 30.37 20.48
N GLY A 165 -16.59 29.34 20.95
CA GLY A 165 -17.03 28.51 22.09
C GLY A 165 -17.95 27.35 21.74
N ALA A 166 -18.16 27.07 20.45
CA ALA A 166 -18.94 25.94 19.97
C ALA A 166 -18.19 25.18 18.85
N CYS A 167 -18.53 23.90 18.68
CA CYS A 167 -18.11 23.09 17.54
C CYS A 167 -19.12 23.27 16.40
N VAL A 168 -18.67 23.76 15.24
CA VAL A 168 -19.47 23.92 14.03
C VAL A 168 -19.06 22.84 13.04
N ALA A 169 -20.01 22.04 12.55
CA ALA A 169 -19.72 20.96 11.61
C ALA A 169 -18.96 21.45 10.37
N LEU A 170 -18.03 20.64 9.88
CA LEU A 170 -17.34 20.93 8.62
C LEU A 170 -18.32 20.87 7.45
N GLU A 171 -18.14 21.75 6.47
CA GLU A 171 -18.85 21.66 5.20
C GLU A 171 -18.28 20.51 4.37
N SER A 172 -19.16 19.68 3.81
CA SER A 172 -18.79 18.55 2.96
C SER A 172 -18.14 19.06 1.66
N ALA A 173 -16.97 18.53 1.30
CA ALA A 173 -16.34 18.82 0.01
C ALA A 173 -17.10 18.15 -1.16
N PHE A 174 -17.67 16.97 -0.91
CA PHE A 174 -18.68 16.32 -1.75
C PHE A 174 -19.58 15.46 -0.86
N GLU A 175 -20.74 15.06 -1.39
CA GLU A 175 -21.71 14.21 -0.69
C GLU A 175 -22.11 13.05 -1.59
N GLU A 176 -22.04 11.83 -1.06
CA GLU A 176 -22.50 10.62 -1.74
C GLU A 176 -23.37 9.78 -0.81
N TYR A 177 -24.34 9.07 -1.39
CA TYR A 177 -25.18 8.15 -0.65
C TYR A 177 -24.48 6.80 -0.50
N VAL A 178 -24.32 6.35 0.74
CA VAL A 178 -23.68 5.08 1.11
C VAL A 178 -24.59 4.27 2.02
N ASN A 179 -24.47 2.95 1.96
CA ASN A 179 -25.31 2.04 2.74
C ASN A 179 -24.67 1.65 4.08
N SER A 180 -23.37 1.88 4.24
CA SER A 180 -22.63 1.52 5.45
C SER A 180 -21.48 2.49 5.77
N ALA A 181 -20.99 2.43 7.01
CA ALA A 181 -19.83 3.21 7.43
C ALA A 181 -18.53 2.73 6.76
N GLU A 182 -18.47 1.44 6.43
CA GLU A 182 -17.36 0.80 5.74
C GLU A 182 -17.24 1.30 4.29
N GLU A 183 -18.37 1.45 3.59
CA GLU A 183 -18.43 2.02 2.24
C GLU A 183 -17.98 3.49 2.25
N CYS A 184 -18.45 4.27 3.23
CA CYS A 184 -17.98 5.64 3.47
C CYS A 184 -16.45 5.70 3.69
N ALA A 185 -15.92 4.80 4.52
CA ALA A 185 -14.49 4.74 4.83
C ALA A 185 -13.64 4.31 3.62
N ALA A 186 -14.20 3.52 2.70
CA ALA A 186 -13.54 3.16 1.44
C ALA A 186 -13.47 4.36 0.50
N ILE A 187 -14.58 5.08 0.30
CA ILE A 187 -14.62 6.31 -0.52
C ILE A 187 -13.67 7.37 0.04
N LEU A 188 -13.66 7.56 1.37
CA LEU A 188 -12.74 8.49 2.02
C LEU A 188 -11.27 8.11 1.77
N PHE A 189 -10.95 6.82 1.80
CA PHE A 189 -9.60 6.34 1.52
C PHE A 189 -9.17 6.57 0.07
N GLU A 190 -10.07 6.35 -0.90
CA GLU A 190 -9.79 6.61 -2.32
C GLU A 190 -9.48 8.08 -2.61
N ASN A 191 -10.03 9.00 -1.82
CA ASN A 191 -9.82 10.45 -1.95
C ASN A 191 -8.76 11.02 -1.00
N SER A 192 -8.14 10.16 -0.18
CA SER A 192 -7.17 10.57 0.84
C SER A 192 -5.84 11.00 0.23
N ALA A 193 -4.93 11.50 1.08
CA ALA A 193 -3.60 11.92 0.66
C ALA A 193 -2.84 10.81 -0.09
N ALA A 194 -2.42 11.08 -1.32
CA ALA A 194 -1.68 10.15 -2.16
C ALA A 194 -0.32 10.73 -2.58
N ASP A 195 0.73 9.91 -2.50
CA ASP A 195 2.08 10.29 -2.94
C ASP A 195 2.33 10.04 -4.45
N VAL A 196 1.24 9.84 -5.19
CA VAL A 196 1.20 9.62 -6.64
C VAL A 196 0.26 10.66 -7.25
N ASP A 197 0.66 11.25 -8.37
CA ASP A 197 -0.19 12.13 -9.18
C ASP A 197 -1.15 11.24 -9.98
N ILE A 198 -2.31 10.93 -9.39
CA ILE A 198 -3.36 10.11 -10.02
C ILE A 198 -4.26 11.07 -10.81
N ASP A 199 -4.02 11.17 -12.11
CA ASP A 199 -4.93 11.86 -13.02
C ASP A 199 -6.05 10.89 -13.44
N ILE A 200 -7.27 11.14 -12.96
CA ILE A 200 -8.46 10.30 -13.23
C ILE A 200 -8.77 10.25 -14.74
N ASP A 201 -8.48 11.31 -15.48
CA ASP A 201 -8.64 11.33 -16.93
C ASP A 201 -7.60 10.43 -17.61
N SER A 202 -6.41 10.31 -17.02
CA SER A 202 -5.36 9.37 -17.47
C SER A 202 -5.67 7.91 -17.09
N GLU A 203 -6.36 7.63 -15.97
CA GLU A 203 -6.78 6.27 -15.60
C GLU A 203 -7.77 5.67 -16.60
N ARG A 204 -8.66 6.50 -17.16
CA ARG A 204 -9.63 6.10 -18.20
C ARG A 204 -9.05 6.16 -19.61
N TYR A 205 -7.85 6.68 -19.77
CA TYR A 205 -7.22 6.88 -21.07
C TYR A 205 -6.63 5.56 -21.59
N ASN A 206 -7.38 4.86 -22.43
CA ASN A 206 -6.87 3.68 -23.14
C ASN A 206 -6.14 4.11 -24.41
N GLU A 207 -4.83 4.37 -24.29
CA GLU A 207 -3.94 4.84 -25.37
C GLU A 207 -4.07 4.02 -26.65
N ILE A 208 -4.24 2.70 -26.53
CA ILE A 208 -4.36 1.81 -27.68
C ILE A 208 -5.67 2.08 -28.41
N SER A 209 -6.78 2.17 -27.67
CA SER A 209 -8.08 2.51 -28.26
C SER A 209 -8.10 3.92 -28.86
N GLU A 210 -7.45 4.89 -28.22
CA GLU A 210 -7.34 6.27 -28.68
C GLU A 210 -6.39 6.40 -29.88
N LEU A 211 -5.30 5.62 -29.93
CA LEU A 211 -4.44 5.50 -31.10
C LEU A 211 -5.20 4.86 -32.26
N TYR A 212 -5.93 3.76 -32.02
CA TYR A 212 -6.75 3.12 -33.06
C TYR A 212 -7.86 4.06 -33.57
N ASN A 213 -8.55 4.77 -32.68
CA ASN A 213 -9.54 5.79 -33.04
C ASN A 213 -8.91 6.95 -33.79
N GLY A 214 -7.76 7.46 -33.33
CA GLY A 214 -7.00 8.53 -33.97
C GLY A 214 -6.51 8.13 -35.36
N LEU A 215 -6.04 6.89 -35.54
CA LEU A 215 -5.66 6.35 -36.85
C LEU A 215 -6.87 6.17 -37.77
N LYS A 216 -7.99 5.69 -37.23
CA LYS A 216 -9.26 5.50 -37.97
C LYS A 216 -9.87 6.83 -38.43
N ASN A 217 -9.74 7.88 -37.60
CA ASN A 217 -10.32 9.20 -37.83
C ASN A 217 -9.29 10.24 -38.32
N LEU A 218 -8.04 9.84 -38.59
CA LEU A 218 -6.93 10.68 -39.04
C LEU A 218 -6.63 11.89 -38.13
N GLN A 219 -6.80 11.74 -36.82
CA GLN A 219 -6.56 12.78 -35.83
C GLN A 219 -5.09 12.75 -35.37
N LEU A 220 -4.23 13.45 -36.12
CA LEU A 220 -2.77 13.52 -35.91
C LEU A 220 -2.36 13.92 -34.49
N GLN A 221 -3.11 14.82 -33.84
CA GLN A 221 -2.81 15.27 -32.48
C GLN A 221 -3.08 14.19 -31.43
N GLN A 222 -4.16 13.42 -31.58
CA GLN A 222 -4.46 12.27 -30.72
C GLN A 222 -3.44 11.15 -30.93
N ILE A 223 -3.12 10.82 -32.18
CA ILE A 223 -2.08 9.85 -32.53
C ILE A 223 -0.73 10.22 -31.88
N ALA A 224 -0.32 11.49 -31.98
CA ALA A 224 0.94 11.95 -31.39
C ALA A 224 0.91 11.90 -29.86
N PHE A 225 -0.21 12.24 -29.24
CA PHE A 225 -0.36 12.17 -27.79
C PHE A 225 -0.30 10.72 -27.28
N SER A 226 -1.03 9.78 -27.89
CA SER A 226 -1.02 8.36 -27.51
C SER A 226 0.34 7.67 -27.74
N LEU A 227 1.16 8.13 -28.71
CA LEU A 227 2.46 7.54 -29.00
C LEU A 227 3.61 8.09 -28.14
N PHE A 228 3.55 9.38 -27.79
CA PHE A 228 4.72 10.11 -27.27
C PHE A 228 4.50 10.79 -25.91
N ALA A 229 3.28 10.87 -25.37
CA ALA A 229 3.04 11.40 -24.04
C ALA A 229 3.27 10.33 -22.97
N PRO A 230 4.05 10.60 -21.91
CA PRO A 230 4.13 9.71 -20.75
C PRO A 230 2.89 9.89 -19.85
N MET A 231 2.14 8.81 -19.58
CA MET A 231 0.90 8.87 -18.75
C MET A 231 1.13 9.29 -17.30
N ALA A 232 2.29 8.95 -16.75
CA ALA A 232 2.78 9.54 -15.53
C ALA A 232 3.89 10.50 -15.92
N LYS A 233 3.92 11.71 -15.35
CA LYS A 233 5.18 12.43 -15.29
C LYS A 233 6.21 11.44 -14.72
N SER A 234 7.35 11.32 -15.39
CA SER A 234 8.42 10.37 -15.01
C SER A 234 8.70 10.42 -13.50
N ALA A 235 9.33 9.39 -12.91
CA ALA A 235 9.72 9.25 -11.49
C ALA A 235 10.27 10.50 -10.75
N ALA A 236 10.55 11.60 -11.45
CA ALA A 236 10.66 12.97 -10.95
C ALA A 236 9.35 13.66 -10.49
N SER A 237 8.17 13.04 -10.59
CA SER A 237 6.88 13.63 -10.19
C SER A 237 6.22 12.96 -8.97
N ALA A 238 7.00 12.33 -8.10
CA ALA A 238 6.50 11.93 -6.80
C ALA A 238 5.97 13.20 -6.09
N THR A 239 4.65 13.36 -6.07
CA THR A 239 3.99 14.42 -5.32
C THR A 239 4.05 13.98 -3.87
N LEU A 240 4.94 14.55 -3.08
CA LEU A 240 4.91 14.28 -1.64
C LEU A 240 3.70 15.00 -1.05
N SER A 241 2.61 14.29 -0.82
CA SER A 241 1.39 14.82 -0.20
C SER A 241 1.67 15.38 1.18
N LYS A 242 2.66 14.79 1.89
CA LYS A 242 2.95 15.05 3.31
C LYS A 242 1.71 14.88 4.19
N GLY A 243 0.79 14.01 3.78
CA GLY A 243 -0.49 13.78 4.47
C GLY A 243 -1.57 14.82 4.17
N VAL A 244 -1.38 15.71 3.19
CA VAL A 244 -2.41 16.65 2.74
C VAL A 244 -3.30 15.97 1.68
N GLY A 245 -4.60 15.91 1.95
CA GLY A 245 -5.62 15.29 1.11
C GLY A 245 -6.99 15.31 1.79
N MET A 246 -7.99 14.68 1.20
CA MET A 246 -9.32 14.54 1.80
C MET A 246 -9.33 13.37 2.77
N ASN A 247 -8.75 13.57 3.96
CA ASN A 247 -8.57 12.50 4.95
C ASN A 247 -9.70 12.39 5.98
N TRP A 248 -10.65 13.33 5.95
CA TRP A 248 -11.85 13.38 6.81
C TRP A 248 -13.06 13.83 6.01
#